data_AF-A0AAN6YWX4-F1
#
_entry.id   AF-A0AAN6YWX4-F1
#
_cell.length_a   1.000
_cell.length_b   1.000
_cell.length_c   1.000
_cell.angle_alpha   90.00
_cell.angle_beta   90.00
_cell.angle_gamma   90.00
#
_symmetry.space_group_name_H-M   'P 1'
#
loop_
_entity.id
_entity.type
_entity.pdbx_description
1 polymer ?
#
loop_
_entity_poly.entity_id
_entity_poly.type
_entity_poly.pdbx_seq_one_letter_code
_entity_poly.pdbx_strand_id
1 'polypeptide(L)' 'MLPKLLLVTVTLFATMMGLSTAQGRCENEADPQEGIGNFCYCEDGTCHAHSRDPKTAYETCNPPGVEIPCP' A
#
# COMPACT_ATOMS: atom_id res chain seq x y z
N MET A 1 -13.17 14.84 -37.92
CA MET A 1 -13.65 14.58 -36.54
C MET A 1 -12.86 13.48 -35.83
N LEU A 2 -12.22 12.56 -36.56
CA LEU A 2 -11.40 11.45 -36.06
C LEU A 2 -10.24 11.78 -35.07
N PRO A 3 -9.45 12.87 -35.20
CA PRO A 3 -8.27 13.06 -34.36
C PRO A 3 -8.59 13.41 -32.91
N LYS A 4 -9.76 13.98 -32.64
CA LYS A 4 -10.21 14.35 -31.28
C LYS A 4 -10.64 13.13 -30.48
N LEU A 5 -11.27 12.14 -31.13
CA LEU A 5 -11.71 10.90 -30.49
C LEU A 5 -10.54 10.00 -30.12
N LEU A 6 -9.48 9.97 -30.96
CA LEU A 6 -8.24 9.26 -30.69
C LEU A 6 -7.48 9.86 -29.49
N LEU A 7 -7.42 11.20 -29.41
CA LEU A 7 -6.77 11.88 -28.30
C LEU A 7 -7.48 11.61 -26.97
N VAL A 8 -8.81 11.63 -26.95
CA VAL A 8 -9.62 11.35 -25.74
C VAL A 8 -9.42 9.92 -25.27
N THR A 9 -9.38 8.94 -26.18
CA THR A 9 -9.15 7.54 -25.81
C THR A 9 -7.74 7.32 -25.26
N VAL A 10 -6.70 7.86 -25.91
CA VAL A 10 -5.32 7.74 -25.39
C VAL A 10 -5.17 8.39 -24.01
N THR A 11 -5.77 9.54 -23.79
CA THR A 11 -5.68 10.26 -22.51
C THR A 11 -6.41 9.50 -21.40
N LEU A 12 -7.56 8.86 -21.69
CA LEU A 12 -8.31 8.06 -20.72
C LEU A 12 -7.58 6.79 -20.29
N PHE A 13 -6.87 6.12 -21.21
CA PHE A 13 -6.08 4.94 -20.86
C PHE A 13 -4.83 5.30 -20.04
N ALA A 14 -4.19 6.43 -20.33
CA ALA A 14 -3.01 6.89 -19.60
C ALA A 14 -3.30 7.23 -18.12
N THR A 15 -4.49 7.79 -17.82
CA THR A 15 -4.85 8.15 -16.44
C THR A 15 -5.19 6.95 -15.58
N MET A 16 -5.69 5.85 -16.15
CA MET A 16 -6.02 4.64 -15.38
C MET A 16 -4.79 3.84 -14.93
N MET A 17 -3.64 3.96 -15.62
CA MET A 17 -2.42 3.22 -15.28
C MET A 17 -1.60 3.82 -14.13
N GLY A 18 -1.89 5.07 -13.74
CA GLY A 18 -1.06 5.82 -12.77
C GLY A 18 -1.32 5.54 -11.29
N LEU A 19 -2.28 4.69 -10.93
CA LEU A 19 -2.74 4.55 -9.52
C LEU A 19 -2.17 3.34 -8.76
N SER A 20 -1.29 2.54 -9.37
CA SER A 20 -0.89 1.25 -8.77
C SER A 20 0.46 1.23 -8.03
N THR A 21 1.20 2.34 -7.96
CA THR A 21 2.62 2.32 -7.50
C THR A 21 2.92 3.04 -6.20
N ALA A 22 1.91 3.52 -5.46
CA ALA A 22 2.12 4.27 -4.21
C ALA A 22 1.93 3.46 -2.92
N GLN A 23 1.62 2.16 -3.03
CA GLN A 23 1.57 1.27 -1.86
C GLN A 23 2.99 0.76 -1.63
N GLY A 24 3.70 1.34 -0.66
CA GLY A 24 4.97 0.81 -0.20
C GLY A 24 4.83 -0.68 0.10
N ARG A 25 5.83 -1.48 -0.26
CA ARG A 25 5.78 -2.92 -0.02
C ARG A 25 6.07 -3.17 1.45
N CYS A 26 5.02 -3.35 2.23
CA CYS A 26 5.12 -3.75 3.63
C CYS A 26 4.64 -5.19 3.78
N GLU A 27 5.43 -5.98 4.50
CA GLU A 27 5.17 -7.38 4.80
C GLU A 27 4.80 -7.55 6.28
N ASN A 28 3.98 -8.56 6.58
CA ASN A 28 3.57 -8.86 7.94
C ASN A 28 4.68 -9.66 8.65
N GLU A 29 5.15 -9.15 9.78
CA GLU A 29 6.21 -9.71 10.61
C GLU A 29 5.73 -9.86 12.06
N ALA A 30 6.45 -10.65 12.87
CA ALA A 30 6.19 -10.78 14.30
C ALA A 30 7.49 -11.03 15.06
N ASP A 31 7.67 -10.39 16.22
CA ASP A 31 8.83 -10.61 17.09
C ASP A 31 8.42 -11.13 18.48
N PRO A 32 8.34 -12.45 18.67
CA PRO A 32 7.97 -13.03 19.94
C PRO A 32 9.05 -12.90 21.02
N GLN A 33 10.31 -12.58 20.68
CA GLN A 33 11.39 -12.46 21.67
C GLN A 33 11.25 -11.15 22.46
N GLU A 34 10.90 -10.07 21.78
CA GLU A 34 10.63 -8.76 22.38
C GLU A 34 9.18 -8.62 22.86
N GLY A 35 8.37 -9.67 22.74
CA GLY A 35 6.96 -9.68 23.14
C GLY A 35 6.05 -8.83 22.24
N ILE A 36 6.49 -8.54 21.02
CA ILE A 36 5.77 -7.74 20.04
C ILE A 36 4.88 -8.67 19.21
N GLY A 37 3.61 -8.27 19.06
CA GLY A 37 2.65 -8.98 18.23
C GLY A 37 2.97 -8.85 16.74
N ASN A 38 1.98 -9.12 15.89
CA ASN A 38 2.17 -8.91 14.46
C ASN A 38 2.30 -7.40 14.14
N PHE A 39 3.21 -7.05 13.26
CA PHE A 39 3.47 -5.69 12.76
C PHE A 39 3.80 -5.72 11.26
N CYS A 40 3.97 -4.56 10.66
CA CYS A 40 4.32 -4.41 9.26
C CYS A 40 5.73 -3.88 9.10
N TYR A 41 6.61 -4.62 8.43
CA TYR A 41 7.96 -4.16 8.08
C TYR A 41 7.99 -3.76 6.60
N CYS A 42 8.43 -2.54 6.31
CA CYS A 42 8.45 -1.99 4.96
C CYS A 42 9.87 -2.00 4.37
N GLU A 43 9.98 -2.02 3.03
CA GLU A 43 11.27 -2.05 2.31
C GLU A 43 12.22 -0.86 2.65
N ASP A 44 11.69 0.24 3.20
CA ASP A 44 12.46 1.40 3.64
C ASP A 44 13.04 1.27 5.06
N GLY A 45 12.81 0.13 5.73
CA GLY A 45 13.29 -0.15 7.08
C GLY A 45 12.42 0.42 8.20
N THR A 46 11.21 0.90 7.87
CA THR A 46 10.24 1.37 8.87
C THR A 46 9.31 0.25 9.33
N CYS A 47 8.79 0.39 10.54
CA CYS A 47 7.82 -0.52 11.13
C CYS A 47 6.49 0.20 11.36
N HIS A 48 5.39 -0.47 11.07
CA HIS A 48 4.04 0.07 11.20
C HIS A 48 3.12 -0.91 11.90
N ALA A 49 2.10 -0.40 12.58
CA ALA A 49 0.97 -1.22 12.98
C ALA A 49 0.17 -1.66 11.72
N HIS A 50 -0.58 -2.76 11.83
CA HIS A 50 -1.56 -3.10 10.81
C HIS A 50 -2.56 -1.96 10.62
N SER A 51 -2.93 -1.70 9.38
CA SER A 51 -4.09 -0.88 9.08
C SER A 51 -5.31 -1.77 8.85
N ARG A 52 -6.50 -1.21 9.05
CA ARG A 52 -7.74 -1.89 8.67
C ARG A 52 -8.08 -1.54 7.24
N ASP A 53 -8.13 -2.54 6.35
CA ASP A 53 -8.56 -2.33 4.98
C ASP A 53 -10.05 -1.92 4.96
N PRO A 54 -10.39 -0.72 4.46
CA PRO A 54 -11.76 -0.23 4.45
C PRO A 54 -12.69 -1.04 3.54
N LYS A 55 -12.14 -1.85 2.61
CA LYS A 55 -12.93 -2.68 1.68
C LYS A 55 -13.24 -4.07 2.25
N THR A 56 -12.33 -4.64 3.02
CA THR A 56 -12.43 -6.04 3.47
C THR A 56 -12.54 -6.19 4.99
N ALA A 57 -12.31 -5.10 5.75
CA ALA A 57 -12.29 -5.05 7.19
C ALA A 57 -11.22 -5.93 7.88
N TYR A 58 -10.30 -6.51 7.12
CA TYR A 58 -9.14 -7.25 7.61
C TYR A 58 -7.99 -6.31 7.99
N GLU A 59 -7.13 -6.79 8.89
CA GLU A 59 -5.83 -6.16 9.16
C GLU A 59 -4.87 -6.44 7.99
N THR A 60 -4.30 -5.38 7.43
CA THR A 60 -3.38 -5.45 6.30
C THR A 60 -2.16 -4.58 6.55
N CYS A 61 -1.05 -4.90 5.89
CA CYS A 61 0.12 -4.04 5.84
C CYS A 61 0.10 -3.07 4.65
N ASN A 62 -0.87 -3.20 3.75
CA ASN A 62 -0.98 -2.39 2.54
C ASN A 62 -2.42 -1.87 2.42
N PRO A 63 -2.66 -0.58 2.70
CA PRO A 63 -1.69 0.42 3.17
C PRO A 63 -1.16 0.13 4.60
N PRO A 64 0.03 0.61 4.98
CA PRO A 64 0.51 0.49 6.35
C PRO A 64 -0.26 1.40 7.31
N GLY A 65 -0.30 1.03 8.59
CA GLY A 65 -0.90 1.83 9.65
C GLY A 65 0.05 2.91 10.18
N VAL A 66 -0.12 3.27 11.46
CA VAL A 66 0.74 4.24 12.13
C VAL A 66 2.15 3.66 12.29
N GLU A 67 3.17 4.48 12.01
CA GLU A 67 4.57 4.12 12.23
C GLU A 67 4.84 3.88 13.72
N ILE A 68 5.57 2.81 14.01
CA ILE A 68 5.99 2.39 15.35
C ILE A 68 7.51 2.15 15.36
N PRO A 69 8.18 2.22 16.51
CA PRO A 69 9.56 1.79 16.62
C PRO A 69 9.72 0.34 16.17
N CYS A 70 10.74 0.06 15.35
CA CYS A 70 11.11 -1.32 15.06
C CYS A 70 11.68 -2.01 16.32
N PRO A 71 11.42 -3.32 16.49
CA PRO A 71 12.10 -4.15 17.48
C PRO A 71 13.63 -4.08 17.34
#